data_AF-A0A948FM87-F1
#
_entry.id   AF-A0A948FM87-F1
#
_cell.length_a   1.000
_cell.length_b   1.000
_cell.length_c   1.000
_cell.angle_alpha   90.00
_cell.angle_beta   90.00
_cell.angle_gamma   90.00
#
_symmetry.space_group_name_H-M   'P 1'
#
loop_
_entity.id
_entity.type
_entity.pdbx_description
1 polymer ?
#
loop_
_entity_poly.entity_id
_entity_poly.type
_entity_poly.pdbx_seq_one_letter_code
_entity_poly.pdbx_strand_id
1 'polypeptide(L)'
;MDGETALMYSRSRHTTSDFARSLRQQQIIEAIMNQMKSKDVLLSPSKLKELYASYTEMVKTNIQMDEMIGMAKYAYELEDVFSF
;
A
#
# COMPACT_ATOMS: atom_id res chain seq x y z
N MET A 1 4.03 -2.22 -13.76
CA MET A 1 2.74 -2.94 -13.68
C MET A 1 1.67 -1.90 -13.44
N ASP A 2 0.55 -1.96 -14.14
CA ASP A 2 -0.61 -1.09 -13.91
C ASP A 2 -1.62 -1.74 -12.94
N GLY A 3 -2.67 -1.00 -12.56
CA GLY A 3 -3.66 -1.47 -11.59
C GLY A 3 -4.44 -2.70 -12.05
N GLU A 4 -4.75 -2.80 -13.35
CA GLU A 4 -5.44 -3.95 -13.92
C GLU A 4 -4.59 -5.22 -13.84
N THR A 5 -3.32 -5.11 -14.24
CA THR A 5 -2.36 -6.23 -14.16
C THR A 5 -2.09 -6.62 -12.71
N ALA A 6 -1.99 -5.66 -11.79
CA ALA A 6 -1.84 -5.92 -10.36
C ALA A 6 -3.04 -6.69 -9.79
N LEU A 7 -4.26 -6.33 -10.18
CA LEU A 7 -5.47 -7.02 -9.77
C LEU A 7 -5.49 -8.46 -10.30
N MET A 8 -5.14 -8.67 -11.57
CA MET A 8 -5.04 -10.02 -12.14
C MET A 8 -3.96 -10.86 -11.43
N TYR A 9 -2.79 -10.27 -11.17
CA TYR A 9 -1.68 -10.94 -10.47
C TYR A 9 -2.06 -11.37 -9.05
N SER A 10 -2.72 -10.49 -8.28
CA SER A 10 -3.17 -10.81 -6.91
C SER A 10 -4.22 -11.92 -6.87
N ARG A 11 -5.05 -12.05 -7.92
CA ARG A 11 -6.18 -12.98 -7.97
C ARG A 11 -5.86 -14.31 -8.64
N SER A 12 -4.73 -14.44 -9.32
CA SER A 12 -4.39 -15.68 -10.04
C SER A 12 -4.36 -16.90 -9.12
N ARG A 13 -5.00 -18.00 -9.55
CA ARG A 13 -5.07 -19.30 -8.84
C ARG A 13 -4.73 -20.50 -9.72
N HIS A 14 -4.49 -20.29 -11.02
CA HIS A 14 -4.48 -21.38 -12.01
C HIS A 14 -3.31 -22.35 -11.89
N THR A 15 -2.22 -21.96 -11.22
CA THR A 15 -0.97 -22.74 -11.20
C THR A 15 -0.39 -22.95 -9.81
N THR A 16 -1.03 -22.45 -8.74
CA THR A 16 -0.40 -22.39 -7.41
C THR A 16 -1.39 -22.53 -6.24
N SER A 17 -0.90 -23.02 -5.10
CA SER A 17 -1.58 -23.08 -3.80
C SER A 17 -2.10 -21.70 -3.32
N ASP A 18 -3.09 -21.69 -2.41
CA ASP A 18 -3.56 -20.46 -1.75
C ASP A 18 -2.42 -19.70 -1.04
N PHE A 19 -1.36 -20.40 -0.56
CA PHE A 19 -0.15 -19.78 -0.01
C PHE A 19 0.57 -18.89 -1.03
N ALA A 20 0.68 -19.33 -2.27
CA ALA A 20 1.31 -18.53 -3.32
C ALA A 20 0.45 -17.33 -3.73
N ARG A 21 -0.88 -17.44 -3.63
CA ARG A 21 -1.76 -16.27 -3.79
C ARG A 21 -1.52 -15.25 -2.69
N SER A 22 -1.41 -15.69 -1.43
CA SER A 22 -1.08 -14.80 -0.30
C SER A 22 0.29 -14.13 -0.49
N LEU A 23 1.30 -14.87 -0.98
CA LEU A 23 2.61 -14.28 -1.29
C LEU A 23 2.50 -13.18 -2.35
N ARG A 24 1.75 -13.40 -3.43
CA ARG A 24 1.52 -12.38 -4.47
C ARG A 24 0.78 -11.14 -3.95
N GLN A 25 -0.16 -11.34 -3.03
CA GLN A 25 -0.84 -10.24 -2.35
C GLN A 25 0.14 -9.44 -1.48
N GLN A 26 1.01 -10.10 -0.72
CA GLN A 26 2.07 -9.45 0.05
C GLN A 26 3.02 -8.65 -0.84
N GLN A 27 3.46 -9.22 -1.96
CA GLN A 27 4.33 -8.52 -2.93
C GLN A 27 3.68 -7.24 -3.49
N ILE A 28 2.37 -7.26 -3.74
CA ILE A 28 1.65 -6.05 -4.17
C ILE A 28 1.59 -5.02 -3.05
N ILE A 29 1.27 -5.43 -1.82
CA ILE A 29 1.23 -4.51 -0.67
C ILE A 29 2.61 -3.89 -0.44
N GLU A 30 3.68 -4.69 -0.50
CA GLU A 30 5.06 -4.23 -0.40
C GLU A 30 5.41 -3.22 -1.51
N ALA A 31 5.05 -3.52 -2.76
CA ALA A 31 5.28 -2.59 -3.87
C ALA A 31 4.54 -1.26 -3.68
N ILE A 32 3.29 -1.28 -3.19
CA ILE A 32 2.52 -0.08 -2.85
C ILE A 32 3.21 0.69 -1.72
N MET A 33 3.62 0.01 -0.64
CA MET A 33 4.33 0.63 0.48
C MET A 33 5.65 1.28 0.03
N ASN A 34 6.43 0.62 -0.82
CA ASN A 34 7.67 1.15 -1.35
C ASN A 34 7.44 2.40 -2.23
N GLN A 35 6.35 2.43 -3.01
CA GLN A 35 5.97 3.61 -3.78
C GLN A 35 5.53 4.77 -2.86
N MET A 36 4.76 4.48 -1.81
CA MET A 36 4.33 5.46 -0.83
C MET A 36 5.49 6.00 0.02
N LYS A 37 6.54 5.20 0.27
CA LYS A 37 7.76 5.63 0.99
C LYS A 37 8.61 6.65 0.25
N SER A 38 8.29 6.97 -1.01
CA SER A 38 9.02 8.01 -1.74
C SER A 38 8.97 9.35 -1.00
N LYS A 39 10.13 10.02 -0.90
CA LYS A 39 10.27 11.31 -0.19
C LYS A 39 9.28 12.36 -0.67
N ASP A 40 8.91 12.31 -1.95
CA ASP A 40 7.96 13.22 -2.59
C ASP A 40 6.51 13.04 -2.12
N VAL A 41 6.14 11.87 -1.60
CA VAL A 41 4.79 11.59 -1.09
C VAL A 41 4.74 11.85 0.42
N LEU A 42 5.70 11.32 1.19
CA LEU A 42 5.68 11.43 2.65
C LEU A 42 5.97 12.85 3.17
N LEU A 43 6.82 13.62 2.49
CA LEU A 43 7.19 14.97 2.93
C LEU A 43 6.22 16.05 2.44
N SER A 44 5.17 15.69 1.71
CA SER A 44 4.20 16.63 1.14
C SER A 44 2.81 16.49 1.81
N PRO A 45 2.45 17.37 2.75
CA PRO A 45 1.14 17.32 3.41
C PRO A 45 -0.04 17.45 2.45
N SER A 46 0.10 18.19 1.34
CA SER A 46 -0.96 18.33 0.34
C SER A 46 -1.20 17.02 -0.42
N LYS A 47 -0.14 16.31 -0.84
CA LYS A 47 -0.26 15.01 -1.51
C LYS A 47 -0.81 13.93 -0.60
N LEU A 48 -0.42 13.92 0.68
CA LEU A 48 -1.01 13.00 1.66
C LEU A 48 -2.51 13.21 1.81
N LYS A 49 -2.98 14.47 1.81
CA LYS A 49 -4.40 14.78 1.88
C LYS A 49 -5.16 14.31 0.64
N GLU A 50 -4.61 14.56 -0.54
CA GLU A 50 -5.19 14.11 -1.82
C GLU A 50 -5.26 12.59 -1.89
N LEU A 51 -4.17 11.90 -1.52
CA LEU A 51 -4.10 10.45 -1.49
C LEU A 51 -5.12 9.85 -0.52
N TYR A 52 -5.25 10.41 0.69
CA TYR A 52 -6.26 9.98 1.66
C TYR A 52 -7.68 10.14 1.10
N ALA A 53 -7.98 11.29 0.47
CA ALA A 53 -9.30 11.54 -0.11
C ALA A 53 -9.64 10.46 -1.15
N SER A 54 -8.78 10.24 -2.14
CA SER A 54 -8.97 9.20 -3.16
C SER A 54 -9.02 7.79 -2.56
N TYR A 55 -8.21 7.50 -1.54
CA TYR A 55 -8.19 6.20 -0.88
C TYR A 55 -9.53 5.91 -0.20
N THR A 56 -10.09 6.87 0.54
CA THR A 56 -11.36 6.69 1.27
C THR A 56 -12.60 6.62 0.37
N GLU A 57 -12.50 7.06 -0.88
CA GLU A 57 -13.54 6.83 -1.90
C GLU A 57 -13.60 5.35 -2.32
N MET A 58 -12.48 4.63 -2.26
CA MET A 58 -12.37 3.24 -2.72
C MET A 58 -12.33 2.23 -1.58
N VAL A 59 -11.87 2.64 -0.39
CA VAL A 59 -11.63 1.76 0.76
C VAL A 59 -12.40 2.24 1.98
N LYS A 60 -13.20 1.34 2.54
CA LYS A 60 -13.89 1.57 3.80
C LYS A 60 -12.91 1.38 4.97
N THR A 61 -12.61 2.47 5.67
CA THR A 61 -11.71 2.50 6.83
C THR A 61 -12.29 3.38 7.94
N ASN A 62 -11.86 3.15 9.17
CA ASN A 62 -12.10 4.03 10.32
C ASN A 62 -10.86 4.87 10.68
N ILE A 63 -9.75 4.69 9.97
CA ILE A 63 -8.53 5.48 10.13
C ILE A 63 -8.81 6.92 9.72
N GLN A 64 -8.58 7.86 10.64
CA GLN A 64 -8.69 9.28 10.38
C GLN A 64 -7.44 9.82 9.68
N MET A 65 -7.56 10.99 9.04
CA MET A 65 -6.47 11.61 8.28
C MET A 65 -5.22 11.87 9.16
N ASP A 66 -5.41 12.36 10.38
CA ASP A 66 -4.34 12.64 11.33
C ASP A 66 -3.65 11.35 11.81
N GLU A 67 -4.41 10.28 12.04
CA GLU A 67 -3.88 8.94 12.31
C GLU A 67 -3.04 8.43 11.12
N MET A 68 -3.52 8.61 9.88
CA MET A 68 -2.75 8.25 8.68
C MET A 68 -1.45 9.04 8.57
N ILE A 69 -1.49 10.36 8.80
CA ILE A 69 -0.28 11.21 8.78
C ILE A 69 0.69 10.80 9.89
N GLY A 70 0.17 10.45 11.07
CA GLY A 70 0.98 9.89 12.17
C GLY A 70 1.67 8.59 11.77
N MET A 71 0.90 7.64 11.20
CA MET A 71 1.43 6.36 10.71
C MET A 71 2.46 6.54 9.58
N ALA A 72 2.27 7.50 8.69
CA ALA A 72 3.21 7.81 7.62
C ALA A 72 4.61 8.20 8.13
N LYS A 73 4.68 8.93 9.27
CA LYS A 73 5.95 9.26 9.92
C LYS A 73 6.66 8.01 10.45
N TYR A 74 5.93 7.13 11.16
CA TYR A 74 6.48 5.87 11.65
C TYR A 74 6.91 4.95 10.50
N ALA A 75 6.14 4.90 9.41
CA ALA A 75 6.47 4.10 8.24
C ALA A 75 7.75 4.56 7.52
N TYR A 76 8.12 5.85 7.62
CA TYR A 76 9.39 6.37 7.11
C TYR A 76 10.59 5.90 7.94
N GLU A 77 10.42 5.74 9.24
CA GLU A 77 11.48 5.30 10.17
C GLU A 77 11.75 3.80 10.09
N LEU A 78 10.78 3.01 9.62
CA LEU A 78 10.95 1.58 9.42
C LEU A 78 11.69 1.30 8.09
N GLU A 79 12.91 0.76 8.17
CA GLU A 79 13.65 0.30 6.99
C GLU A 79 12.86 -0.79 6.24
N ASP A 80 12.48 -1.87 6.91
CA ASP A 80 11.72 -2.99 6.33
C ASP A 80 10.41 -3.23 7.08
N VAL A 81 9.28 -3.06 6.39
CA VAL A 81 7.94 -3.35 6.93
C VAL A 81 7.59 -4.84 6.79
N PHE A 82 8.24 -5.54 5.86
CA PHE A 82 8.03 -6.96 5.56
C PHE A 82 9.39 -7.65 5.43
N SER A 83 9.95 -8.14 6.54
CA SER A 83 11.31 -8.69 6.64
C SER A 83 11.37 -10.23 6.63
N PHE A 84 10.41 -10.90 5.99
CA PHE A 84 10.29 -12.36 5.98
C PHE A 84 10.83 -13.02 4.71
#